data_AF-A0A971KKC2-F1
#
_entry.id   AF-A0A971KKC2-F1
#
_cell.length_a   1.000
_cell.length_b   1.000
_cell.length_c   1.000
_cell.angle_alpha   90.00
_cell.angle_beta   90.00
_cell.angle_gamma   90.00
#
_symmetry.space_group_name_H-M   'P 1'
#
loop_
_entity.id
_entity.type
_entity.pdbx_description
1 polymer ?
#
loop_
_entity_poly.entity_id
_entity_poly.type
_entity_poly.pdbx_seq_one_letter_code
_entity_poly.pdbx_strand_id
1 'polypeptide(L)'
;GDGNAYKYIGEFKDGIFNGAGQRTFEDEQLNEYGAFKNGAFSPTPAEHFANLGQYNTAKYTITSKAYDFLSEHGKLFTTGFKSGLDEHLDSEFKHEAYTKSPDKYGDKLIFVPSLTITQMVEWESFGNQPVTYILASDSSYNIYYMHYLGTENVYVGDVINVYLLPLNHFTYESVSGNDIWAIACAVAYIEKA
;
A
#
# COMPACT_ATOMS: atom_id res chain seq x y z
N GLY A 1 26.42 -10.79 2.59
CA GLY A 1 26.49 -9.35 2.26
C GLY A 1 26.21 -9.30 0.80
N ASP A 2 24.99 -8.92 0.45
CA ASP A 2 24.35 -9.36 -0.80
C ASP A 2 24.73 -8.51 -2.03
N GLY A 3 26.02 -8.14 -2.11
CA GLY A 3 26.68 -7.72 -3.33
C GLY A 3 26.26 -6.39 -3.96
N ASN A 4 25.13 -5.80 -3.57
CA ASN A 4 24.66 -4.57 -4.20
C ASN A 4 25.28 -3.34 -3.54
N ALA A 5 25.93 -2.52 -4.36
CA ALA A 5 26.41 -1.21 -3.93
C ALA A 5 25.21 -0.29 -3.67
N TYR A 6 25.27 0.43 -2.56
CA TYR A 6 24.23 1.38 -2.16
C TYR A 6 24.85 2.58 -1.45
N LYS A 7 24.14 3.70 -1.50
CA LYS A 7 24.40 4.88 -0.68
C LYS A 7 23.39 4.96 0.45
N TYR A 8 23.86 5.19 1.67
CA TYR A 8 23.00 5.47 2.82
C TYR A 8 23.18 6.91 3.30
N ILE A 9 22.08 7.61 3.55
CA ILE A 9 22.03 8.92 4.21
C ILE A 9 21.01 8.82 5.32
N GLY A 10 21.43 9.04 6.58
CA GLY A 10 20.51 8.96 7.71
C GLY A 10 21.21 8.88 9.05
N GLU A 11 20.46 8.42 10.04
CA GLU A 11 20.91 8.28 11.42
C GLU A 11 21.80 7.04 11.60
N PHE A 12 22.76 7.18 12.52
CA PHE A 12 23.72 6.14 12.89
C PHE A 12 23.76 5.98 14.41
N LYS A 13 23.91 4.74 14.85
CA LYS A 13 24.23 4.37 16.24
C LYS A 13 25.35 3.35 16.24
N ASP A 14 26.41 3.63 16.99
CA ASP A 14 27.60 2.77 17.10
C ASP A 14 28.21 2.40 15.73
N GLY A 15 28.17 3.34 14.77
CA GLY A 15 28.68 3.13 13.41
C GLY A 15 27.76 2.32 12.50
N ILE A 16 26.57 1.94 12.95
CA ILE A 16 25.59 1.14 12.21
C ILE A 16 24.35 2.01 11.92
N PHE A 17 23.73 1.84 10.75
CA PHE A 17 22.48 2.54 10.40
C PHE A 17 21.40 2.23 11.44
N ASN A 18 20.84 3.27 12.04
CA ASN A 18 19.88 3.13 13.11
C ASN A 18 19.07 4.41 13.25
N GLY A 19 17.75 4.32 13.08
CA GLY A 19 16.85 5.46 13.04
C GLY A 19 16.41 5.82 11.61
N ALA A 20 16.00 7.06 11.38
CA ALA A 20 15.49 7.49 10.09
C ALA A 20 16.60 7.57 9.03
N GLY A 21 16.33 7.13 7.81
CA GLY A 21 17.30 7.22 6.72
C GLY A 21 16.74 6.90 5.35
N GLN A 22 17.64 6.96 4.38
CA GLN A 22 17.43 6.61 2.99
C GLN A 22 18.56 5.69 2.52
N ARG A 23 18.21 4.54 1.93
CA ARG A 23 19.14 3.66 1.22
C ARG A 23 18.78 3.65 -0.27
N THR A 24 19.72 4.09 -1.10
CA THR A 24 19.60 4.15 -2.56
C THR A 24 20.54 3.15 -3.18
N PHE A 25 19.97 2.22 -3.96
CA PHE A 25 20.72 1.20 -4.68
C PHE A 25 21.15 1.72 -6.04
N GLU A 26 22.35 1.33 -6.51
CA GLU A 26 22.91 1.84 -7.77
C GLU A 26 22.10 1.43 -9.03
N ASP A 27 21.26 0.40 -8.95
CA ASP A 27 20.35 0.02 -10.05
C ASP A 27 19.11 0.93 -10.15
N GLU A 28 18.94 1.85 -9.19
CA GLU A 28 17.86 2.83 -9.07
C GLU A 28 16.44 2.25 -9.14
N GLN A 29 16.28 0.92 -9.10
CA GLN A 29 14.97 0.27 -9.23
C GLN A 29 14.16 0.39 -7.94
N LEU A 30 14.86 0.43 -6.81
CA LEU A 30 14.29 0.51 -5.48
C LEU A 30 15.08 1.50 -4.64
N ASN A 31 14.37 2.32 -3.90
CA ASN A 31 14.91 3.17 -2.86
C ASN A 31 14.12 2.89 -1.59
N GLU A 32 14.82 2.77 -0.47
CA GLU A 32 14.19 2.58 0.83
C GLU A 32 14.27 3.88 1.61
N TYR A 33 13.10 4.37 2.01
CA TYR A 33 12.98 5.54 2.87
C TYR A 33 12.22 5.15 4.13
N GLY A 34 12.81 5.44 5.28
CA GLY A 34 12.13 5.25 6.56
C GLY A 34 13.05 4.75 7.66
N ALA A 35 12.48 3.98 8.58
CA ALA A 35 13.19 3.51 9.76
C ALA A 35 14.17 2.36 9.46
N PHE A 36 15.38 2.46 10.01
CA PHE A 36 16.40 1.42 10.03
C PHE A 36 16.67 0.98 11.46
N LYS A 37 16.88 -0.33 11.67
CA LYS A 37 17.22 -0.91 12.96
C LYS A 37 18.38 -1.88 12.79
N ASN A 38 19.50 -1.57 13.45
CA ASN A 38 20.72 -2.40 13.42
C ASN A 38 21.18 -2.72 11.98
N GLY A 39 21.12 -1.74 11.08
CA GLY A 39 21.55 -1.90 9.69
C GLY A 39 20.49 -2.48 8.74
N ALA A 40 19.38 -3.00 9.25
CA ALA A 40 18.27 -3.52 8.46
C ALA A 40 17.19 -2.45 8.27
N PHE A 41 16.61 -2.38 7.07
CA PHE A 41 15.42 -1.58 6.85
C PHE A 41 14.24 -2.20 7.60
N SER A 42 13.54 -1.40 8.38
CA SER A 42 12.49 -1.82 9.31
C SER A 42 11.36 -0.78 9.29
N PRO A 43 10.68 -0.60 8.14
CA PRO A 43 9.71 0.46 7.97
C PRO A 43 8.51 0.31 8.91
N THR A 44 7.93 1.43 9.30
CA THR A 44 6.55 1.46 9.81
C THR A 44 5.57 1.08 8.70
N PRO A 45 4.31 0.70 9.00
CA PRO A 45 3.31 0.44 7.96
C PRO A 45 3.13 1.61 6.98
N ALA A 46 3.14 2.86 7.47
CA ALA A 46 3.05 4.06 6.63
C ALA A 46 4.22 4.16 5.64
N GLU A 47 5.44 3.96 6.14
CA GLU A 47 6.64 3.93 5.30
C GLU A 47 6.61 2.77 4.31
N HIS A 48 6.16 1.58 4.72
CA HIS A 48 6.09 0.41 3.84
C HIS A 48 5.18 0.70 2.64
N PHE A 49 3.93 1.12 2.88
CA PHE A 49 3.02 1.50 1.80
C PHE A 49 3.57 2.63 0.92
N ALA A 50 4.25 3.63 1.51
CA ALA A 50 4.86 4.71 0.75
C ALA A 50 5.98 4.22 -0.18
N ASN A 51 6.75 3.22 0.25
CA ASN A 51 7.77 2.57 -0.57
C ASN A 51 7.15 1.69 -1.67
N LEU A 52 6.02 1.01 -1.41
CA LEU A 52 5.30 0.27 -2.45
C LEU A 52 4.80 1.17 -3.59
N GLY A 53 4.48 2.43 -3.31
CA GLY A 53 4.09 3.40 -4.35
C GLY A 53 5.20 3.79 -5.33
N GLN A 54 6.45 3.38 -5.08
CA GLN A 54 7.60 3.76 -5.91
C GLN A 54 7.90 2.80 -7.05
N TYR A 55 7.29 1.62 -7.08
CA TYR A 55 7.55 0.63 -8.13
C TYR A 55 7.17 1.18 -9.52
N ASN A 56 8.10 1.04 -10.47
CA ASN A 56 8.07 1.72 -11.77
C ASN A 56 6.84 1.40 -12.65
N THR A 57 6.12 0.31 -12.39
CA THR A 57 4.96 -0.11 -13.19
C THR A 57 3.67 0.67 -12.90
N ALA A 58 3.56 1.25 -11.69
CA ALA A 58 2.35 1.92 -11.24
C ALA A 58 2.69 2.92 -10.12
N LYS A 59 3.54 3.90 -10.44
CA LYS A 59 4.05 4.84 -9.45
C LYS A 59 2.96 5.77 -8.93
N TYR A 60 2.79 5.82 -7.61
CA TYR A 60 1.91 6.78 -6.92
C TYR A 60 2.58 7.29 -5.65
N THR A 61 2.15 8.47 -5.18
CA THR A 61 2.56 9.02 -3.89
C THR A 61 1.40 8.93 -2.91
N ILE A 62 1.66 8.68 -1.63
CA ILE A 62 0.59 8.68 -0.62
C ILE A 62 0.25 10.13 -0.26
N THR A 63 -1.03 10.46 -0.13
CA THR A 63 -1.45 11.78 0.37
C THR A 63 -1.07 11.98 1.84
N SER A 64 -0.92 13.22 2.30
CA SER A 64 -0.59 13.51 3.71
C SER A 64 -1.62 12.90 4.67
N LYS A 65 -2.93 13.01 4.35
CA LYS A 65 -4.00 12.42 5.17
C LYS A 65 -3.86 10.91 5.35
N ALA A 66 -3.61 10.20 4.25
CA ALA A 66 -3.41 8.75 4.28
C ALA A 66 -2.13 8.35 5.02
N TYR A 67 -1.06 9.12 4.84
CA TYR A 67 0.18 8.88 5.56
C TYR A 67 0.02 9.10 7.07
N ASP A 68 -0.68 10.15 7.49
CA ASP A 68 -0.98 10.45 8.89
C ASP A 68 -1.84 9.34 9.50
N PHE A 69 -2.91 8.92 8.81
CA PHE A 69 -3.76 7.82 9.25
C PHE A 69 -2.97 6.50 9.42
N LEU A 70 -2.12 6.15 8.46
CA LEU A 70 -1.27 4.95 8.54
C LEU A 70 -0.26 5.04 9.70
N SER A 71 0.24 6.25 9.97
CA SER A 71 1.21 6.48 11.05
C SER A 71 0.55 6.29 12.42
N GLU A 72 -0.69 6.76 12.58
CA GLU A 72 -1.46 6.63 13.83
C GLU A 72 -2.08 5.24 14.01
N HIS A 73 -2.52 4.61 12.92
CA HIS A 73 -3.34 3.39 12.94
C HIS A 73 -2.69 2.20 12.22
N GLY A 74 -1.37 2.20 12.03
CA GLY A 74 -0.67 1.18 11.24
C GLY A 74 -0.92 -0.28 11.65
N LYS A 75 -1.30 -0.54 12.90
CA LYS A 75 -1.68 -1.89 13.39
C LYS A 75 -2.96 -2.44 12.72
N LEU A 76 -3.85 -1.58 12.22
CA LEU A 76 -5.03 -2.03 11.48
C LEU A 76 -4.67 -2.77 10.19
N PHE A 77 -3.46 -2.55 9.66
CA PHE A 77 -3.00 -3.10 8.38
C PHE A 77 -2.04 -4.28 8.52
N THR A 78 -1.76 -4.72 9.75
CA THR A 78 -0.79 -5.80 10.04
C THR A 78 -1.32 -6.88 10.97
N THR A 79 -2.57 -6.74 11.43
CA THR A 79 -3.19 -7.69 12.38
C THR A 79 -4.07 -8.74 11.71
N GLY A 80 -4.61 -8.46 10.52
CA GLY A 80 -5.57 -9.34 9.84
C GLY A 80 -6.92 -9.48 10.56
N PHE A 81 -7.24 -8.56 11.49
CA PHE A 81 -8.50 -8.61 12.26
C PHE A 81 -9.50 -7.57 11.79
N LYS A 82 -10.74 -8.02 11.56
CA LYS A 82 -11.89 -7.14 11.24
C LYS A 82 -12.34 -6.28 12.44
N SER A 83 -12.15 -6.77 13.66
CA SER A 83 -12.63 -6.11 14.88
C SER A 83 -12.05 -4.70 15.02
N GLY A 84 -12.92 -3.70 15.22
CA GLY A 84 -12.53 -2.30 15.40
C GLY A 84 -12.40 -1.49 14.12
N LEU A 85 -12.40 -2.12 12.93
CA LEU A 85 -12.30 -1.37 11.66
C LEU A 85 -13.50 -0.46 11.40
N ASP A 86 -14.70 -0.88 11.83
CA ASP A 86 -15.94 -0.12 11.64
C ASP A 86 -15.90 1.26 12.34
N GLU A 87 -15.10 1.42 13.39
CA GLU A 87 -14.92 2.68 14.13
C GLU A 87 -14.18 3.75 13.30
N HIS A 88 -13.46 3.31 12.26
CA HIS A 88 -12.66 4.18 11.39
C HIS A 88 -13.29 4.37 10.01
N LEU A 89 -14.49 3.84 9.76
CA LEU A 89 -15.13 3.93 8.45
C LEU A 89 -15.66 5.34 8.16
N ASP A 90 -15.47 5.76 6.91
CA ASP A 90 -16.28 6.79 6.29
C ASP A 90 -17.59 6.16 5.75
N SER A 91 -18.63 6.20 6.57
CA SER A 91 -19.95 5.68 6.21
C SER A 91 -20.65 6.46 5.09
N GLU A 92 -20.15 7.64 4.72
CA GLU A 92 -20.71 8.49 3.68
C GLU A 92 -19.88 8.47 2.38
N PHE A 93 -18.84 7.62 2.32
CA PHE A 93 -17.97 7.52 1.17
C PHE A 93 -18.75 7.22 -0.12
N LYS A 94 -18.44 7.98 -1.16
CA LYS A 94 -18.93 7.78 -2.52
C LYS A 94 -17.77 7.84 -3.49
N HIS A 95 -17.67 6.85 -4.37
CA HIS A 95 -16.59 6.75 -5.33
C HIS A 95 -16.48 8.01 -6.20
N GLU A 96 -17.60 8.54 -6.69
CA GLU A 96 -17.63 9.73 -7.55
C GLU A 96 -17.21 11.00 -6.81
N ALA A 97 -17.50 11.07 -5.50
CA ALA A 97 -17.09 12.18 -4.66
C ALA A 97 -15.59 12.12 -4.35
N TYR A 98 -15.04 10.91 -4.18
CA TYR A 98 -13.61 10.67 -4.05
C TYR A 98 -12.85 11.07 -5.31
N THR A 99 -13.21 10.54 -6.48
CA THR A 99 -12.48 10.81 -7.72
C THR A 99 -12.54 12.28 -8.13
N LYS A 100 -13.62 12.99 -7.77
CA LYS A 100 -13.75 14.44 -7.97
C LYS A 100 -12.82 15.27 -7.06
N SER A 101 -12.48 14.78 -5.87
CA SER A 101 -11.72 15.54 -4.87
C SER A 101 -10.95 14.61 -3.92
N PRO A 102 -9.95 13.86 -4.42
CA PRO A 102 -9.30 12.79 -3.68
C PRO A 102 -8.58 13.29 -2.42
N ASP A 103 -8.02 14.51 -2.45
CA ASP A 103 -7.32 15.14 -1.33
C ASP A 103 -8.20 15.39 -0.09
N LYS A 104 -9.53 15.27 -0.22
CA LYS A 104 -10.45 15.39 0.92
C LYS A 104 -10.54 14.10 1.73
N TYR A 105 -10.09 12.97 1.19
CA TYR A 105 -10.21 11.64 1.77
C TYR A 105 -8.83 11.09 2.16
N GLY A 106 -8.81 9.83 2.64
CA GLY A 106 -7.59 9.16 3.10
C GLY A 106 -7.34 9.31 4.61
N ASP A 107 -8.20 10.00 5.35
CA ASP A 107 -8.16 10.09 6.82
C ASP A 107 -9.12 9.11 7.51
N LYS A 108 -9.75 8.21 6.74
CA LYS A 108 -10.69 7.17 7.19
C LYS A 108 -10.64 5.96 6.28
N LEU A 109 -11.01 4.80 6.83
CA LEU A 109 -11.23 3.59 6.05
C LEU A 109 -12.51 3.70 5.20
N ILE A 110 -12.55 2.96 4.11
CA ILE A 110 -13.74 2.72 3.30
C ILE A 110 -14.04 1.22 3.29
N PHE A 111 -15.31 0.87 3.22
CA PHE A 111 -15.75 -0.50 2.98
C PHE A 111 -16.24 -0.63 1.55
N VAL A 112 -15.67 -1.57 0.80
CA VAL A 112 -16.05 -1.81 -0.59
C VAL A 112 -16.47 -3.27 -0.74
N PRO A 113 -17.77 -3.55 -0.93
CA PRO A 113 -18.25 -4.90 -1.12
C PRO A 113 -18.11 -5.35 -2.57
N SER A 114 -18.10 -6.67 -2.77
CA SER A 114 -18.27 -7.32 -4.07
C SER A 114 -17.24 -6.91 -5.15
N LEU A 115 -15.97 -6.75 -4.77
CA LEU A 115 -14.89 -6.54 -5.74
C LEU A 115 -14.50 -7.88 -6.37
N THR A 116 -14.38 -7.92 -7.70
CA THR A 116 -13.88 -9.10 -8.42
C THR A 116 -12.38 -8.96 -8.65
N ILE A 117 -11.58 -9.92 -8.18
CA ILE A 117 -10.13 -9.91 -8.37
C ILE A 117 -9.79 -10.25 -9.84
N THR A 118 -9.05 -9.35 -10.50
CA THR A 118 -8.63 -9.52 -11.90
C THR A 118 -7.14 -9.82 -12.03
N GLN A 119 -6.32 -9.38 -11.08
CA GLN A 119 -4.90 -9.71 -11.01
C GLN A 119 -4.47 -9.83 -9.54
N MET A 120 -3.55 -10.76 -9.27
CA MET A 120 -3.00 -10.96 -7.93
C MET A 120 -1.59 -11.50 -8.02
N VAL A 121 -0.66 -10.94 -7.24
CA VAL A 121 0.74 -11.37 -7.16
C VAL A 121 1.22 -11.20 -5.73
N GLU A 122 1.96 -12.19 -5.22
CA GLU A 122 2.64 -12.11 -3.93
C GLU A 122 4.15 -12.06 -4.15
N TRP A 123 4.84 -11.26 -3.34
CA TRP A 123 6.30 -11.24 -3.30
C TRP A 123 6.80 -10.92 -1.89
N GLU A 124 8.06 -11.26 -1.64
CA GLU A 124 8.78 -10.84 -0.44
C GLU A 124 9.22 -9.39 -0.60
N SER A 125 8.69 -8.53 0.26
CA SER A 125 9.08 -7.12 0.37
C SER A 125 10.16 -6.95 1.45
N PHE A 126 10.41 -5.70 1.84
CA PHE A 126 11.43 -5.29 2.80
C PHE A 126 11.45 -6.19 4.04
N GLY A 127 12.64 -6.70 4.39
CA GLY A 127 12.82 -7.56 5.56
C GLY A 127 12.19 -8.96 5.44
N ASN A 128 11.98 -9.46 4.22
CA ASN A 128 11.30 -10.73 3.95
C ASN A 128 9.91 -10.79 4.59
N GLN A 129 9.15 -9.69 4.40
CA GLN A 129 7.75 -9.65 4.75
C GLN A 129 6.93 -9.83 3.47
N PRO A 130 6.03 -10.83 3.41
CA PRO A 130 5.19 -11.02 2.24
C PRO A 130 4.27 -9.81 2.03
N VAL A 131 4.11 -9.41 0.79
CA VAL A 131 3.15 -8.41 0.34
C VAL A 131 2.33 -9.02 -0.78
N THR A 132 1.02 -8.86 -0.68
CA THR A 132 0.07 -9.28 -1.70
C THR A 132 -0.47 -8.07 -2.44
N TYR A 133 -0.17 -7.97 -3.73
CA TYR A 133 -0.84 -7.05 -4.64
C TYR A 133 -2.12 -7.66 -5.18
N ILE A 134 -3.17 -6.84 -5.24
CA ILE A 134 -4.48 -7.24 -5.74
C ILE A 134 -5.00 -6.10 -6.62
N LEU A 135 -5.31 -6.41 -7.88
CA LEU A 135 -6.12 -5.56 -8.73
C LEU A 135 -7.53 -6.12 -8.74
N ALA A 136 -8.50 -5.30 -8.37
CA ALA A 136 -9.91 -5.70 -8.40
C ALA A 136 -10.80 -4.57 -8.90
N SER A 137 -11.98 -4.91 -9.38
CA SER A 137 -12.97 -3.93 -9.83
C SER A 137 -14.36 -4.21 -9.28
N ASP A 138 -15.14 -3.15 -9.07
CA ASP A 138 -16.56 -3.26 -8.77
C ASP A 138 -17.40 -3.42 -10.05
N SER A 139 -18.72 -3.57 -9.91
CA SER A 139 -19.66 -3.70 -11.03
C SER A 139 -19.76 -2.45 -11.91
N SER A 140 -19.28 -1.31 -11.43
CA SER A 140 -19.23 -0.04 -12.16
C SER A 140 -17.89 0.15 -12.88
N TYR A 141 -17.02 -0.86 -12.88
CA TYR A 141 -15.67 -0.84 -13.44
C TYR A 141 -14.71 0.13 -12.75
N ASN A 142 -15.00 0.54 -11.51
CA ASN A 142 -14.03 1.28 -10.72
C ASN A 142 -12.91 0.33 -10.29
N ILE A 143 -11.66 0.76 -10.44
CA ILE A 143 -10.48 -0.09 -10.23
C ILE A 143 -9.80 0.27 -8.91
N TYR A 144 -9.52 -0.78 -8.13
CA TYR A 144 -8.83 -0.70 -6.85
C TYR A 144 -7.48 -1.40 -6.99
N TYR A 145 -6.41 -0.61 -6.90
CA TYR A 145 -5.03 -1.05 -6.92
C TYR A 145 -4.57 -1.23 -5.47
N MET A 146 -4.63 -2.46 -4.96
CA MET A 146 -4.55 -2.75 -3.54
C MET A 146 -3.22 -3.42 -3.18
N HIS A 147 -2.67 -3.02 -2.03
CA HIS A 147 -1.59 -3.74 -1.37
C HIS A 147 -2.04 -4.21 0.02
N TYR A 148 -1.78 -5.48 0.32
CA TYR A 148 -1.96 -6.08 1.64
C TYR A 148 -0.59 -6.49 2.19
N LEU A 149 -0.30 -6.11 3.44
CA LEU A 149 0.95 -6.46 4.11
C LEU A 149 0.79 -7.85 4.75
N GLY A 150 0.91 -8.88 3.92
CA GLY A 150 0.80 -10.27 4.31
C GLY A 150 0.44 -11.16 3.13
N THR A 151 0.04 -12.38 3.45
CA THR A 151 -0.50 -13.40 2.53
C THR A 151 -1.97 -13.60 2.79
N GLU A 152 -2.76 -13.83 1.75
CA GLU A 152 -4.19 -14.15 1.85
C GLU A 152 -4.60 -15.35 1.01
N ASN A 153 -5.66 -16.05 1.44
CA ASN A 153 -6.22 -17.22 0.75
C ASN A 153 -7.39 -16.82 -0.17
N VAL A 154 -7.20 -15.79 -0.98
CA VAL A 154 -8.10 -15.38 -2.07
C VAL A 154 -7.35 -15.49 -3.40
N TYR A 155 -8.07 -15.63 -4.51
CA TYR A 155 -7.44 -15.85 -5.82
C TYR A 155 -8.12 -15.04 -6.93
N VAL A 156 -7.44 -14.91 -8.07
CA VAL A 156 -8.02 -14.28 -9.27
C VAL A 156 -9.37 -14.94 -9.62
N GLY A 157 -10.40 -14.11 -9.85
CA GLY A 157 -11.77 -14.53 -10.09
C GLY A 157 -12.65 -14.58 -8.84
N ASP A 158 -12.08 -14.56 -7.64
CA ASP A 158 -12.86 -14.46 -6.40
C ASP A 158 -13.54 -13.10 -6.27
N VAL A 159 -14.68 -13.09 -5.58
CA VAL A 159 -15.38 -11.88 -5.15
C VAL A 159 -15.07 -11.65 -3.68
N ILE A 160 -14.66 -10.44 -3.32
CA ILE A 160 -14.23 -10.06 -1.97
C ILE A 160 -14.95 -8.81 -1.47
N ASN A 161 -15.14 -8.72 -0.16
CA ASN A 161 -15.42 -7.46 0.52
C ASN A 161 -14.15 -7.00 1.25
N VAL A 162 -13.87 -5.71 1.21
CA VAL A 162 -12.60 -5.18 1.70
C VAL A 162 -12.76 -3.92 2.51
N TYR A 163 -11.91 -3.79 3.52
CA TYR A 163 -11.69 -2.56 4.28
C TYR A 163 -10.39 -1.94 3.79
N LEU A 164 -10.48 -0.76 3.18
CA LEU A 164 -9.37 -0.09 2.50
C LEU A 164 -9.12 1.29 3.07
N LEU A 165 -7.87 1.73 3.04
CA LEU A 165 -7.53 3.14 3.13
C LEU A 165 -7.15 3.65 1.74
N PRO A 166 -7.88 4.62 1.17
CA PRO A 166 -7.47 5.27 -0.08
C PRO A 166 -6.16 6.05 0.12
N LEU A 167 -5.16 5.74 -0.70
CA LEU A 167 -3.82 6.34 -0.63
C LEU A 167 -3.62 7.43 -1.66
N ASN A 168 -4.15 7.25 -2.87
CA ASN A 168 -4.11 8.20 -3.98
C ASN A 168 -5.15 7.84 -5.06
N HIS A 169 -5.46 8.76 -5.95
CA HIS A 169 -6.17 8.52 -7.21
C HIS A 169 -5.22 8.80 -8.37
N PHE A 170 -4.81 7.76 -9.07
CA PHE A 170 -3.68 7.82 -10.00
C PHE A 170 -3.97 7.05 -11.28
N THR A 171 -3.07 7.16 -12.26
CA THR A 171 -3.10 6.36 -13.47
C THR A 171 -1.92 5.40 -13.52
N TYR A 172 -2.14 4.23 -14.12
CA TYR A 172 -1.09 3.29 -14.51
C TYR A 172 -1.31 2.82 -15.95
N GLU A 173 -0.25 2.37 -16.60
CA GLU A 173 -0.32 1.90 -17.99
C GLU A 173 -0.80 0.44 -18.03
N SER A 174 -1.83 0.18 -18.82
CA SER A 174 -2.28 -1.18 -19.14
C SER A 174 -1.30 -1.89 -20.07
N VAL A 175 -1.42 -3.22 -20.18
CA VAL A 175 -0.65 -4.02 -21.16
C VAL A 175 -0.85 -3.57 -22.62
N SER A 176 -1.95 -2.88 -22.90
CA SER A 176 -2.24 -2.30 -24.22
C SER A 176 -1.70 -0.88 -24.43
N GLY A 177 -0.97 -0.32 -23.45
CA GLY A 177 -0.41 1.03 -23.52
C GLY A 177 -1.39 2.16 -23.20
N ASN A 178 -2.58 1.86 -22.66
CA ASN A 178 -3.56 2.88 -22.27
C ASN A 178 -3.42 3.21 -20.78
N ASP A 179 -3.52 4.49 -20.43
CA ASP A 179 -3.65 4.93 -19.04
C ASP A 179 -5.01 4.52 -18.46
N ILE A 180 -4.97 3.89 -17.29
CA ILE A 180 -6.13 3.44 -16.54
C ILE A 180 -6.16 4.17 -15.20
N TRP A 181 -7.29 4.80 -14.88
CA TRP A 181 -7.54 5.38 -13.56
C TRP A 181 -7.81 4.29 -12.51
N ALA A 182 -7.16 4.42 -11.36
CA ALA A 182 -7.37 3.54 -10.22
C ALA A 182 -7.22 4.28 -8.89
N ILE A 183 -7.78 3.68 -7.85
CA ILE A 183 -7.53 4.08 -6.46
C ILE A 183 -6.42 3.19 -5.92
N ALA A 184 -5.27 3.80 -5.57
CA ALA A 184 -4.25 3.11 -4.80
C ALA A 184 -4.75 2.94 -3.36
N CYS A 185 -4.70 1.72 -2.81
CA CYS A 185 -5.29 1.40 -1.51
C CYS A 185 -4.33 0.58 -0.64
N ALA A 186 -4.29 0.90 0.66
CA ALA A 186 -3.80 -0.01 1.67
C ALA A 186 -4.96 -0.88 2.17
N VAL A 187 -4.74 -2.19 2.25
CA VAL A 187 -5.76 -3.14 2.71
C VAL A 187 -5.62 -3.36 4.20
N ALA A 188 -6.68 -3.08 4.96
CA ALA A 188 -6.77 -3.42 6.38
C ALA A 188 -7.30 -4.84 6.58
N TYR A 189 -8.29 -5.25 5.78
CA TYR A 189 -8.91 -6.57 5.88
C TYR A 189 -9.59 -7.00 4.59
N ILE A 190 -9.56 -8.29 4.30
CA ILE A 190 -10.21 -8.94 3.15
C ILE A 190 -11.09 -10.08 3.68
N GLU A 191 -12.31 -10.18 3.17
CA GLU A 191 -13.16 -11.36 3.32
C GLU A 191 -13.66 -11.82 1.94
N LYS A 192 -13.65 -13.13 1.71
CA LYS A 192 -14.30 -13.72 0.55
C LYS A 192 -15.82 -13.63 0.70
N ALA A 193 -16.50 -13.13 -0.33
CA ALA A 193 -17.94 -12.95 -0.35
C ALA A 193 -18.72 -14.27 -0.54
#